data_AF-A0A9P9XAB9-F1
#
_entry.id   AF-A0A9P9XAB9-F1
#
_cell.length_a   1.000
_cell.length_b   1.000
_cell.length_c   1.000
_cell.angle_alpha   90.00
_cell.angle_beta   90.00
_cell.angle_gamma   90.00
#
_symmetry.space_group_name_H-M   'P 1'
#
loop_
_entity.id
_entity.type
_entity.pdbx_description
1 polymer ?
#
loop_
_entity_poly.entity_id
_entity_poly.type
_entity_poly.pdbx_seq_one_letter_code
_entity_poly.pdbx_strand_id
1 'polypeptide(L)'
;MPVYAIIGATGNTGTALIEQLSRNPAAHIRAFCRDKNKLLKAAPYVLDSKRVEVFEGSIHDVELLAQCIQGAKAVFHVVSTNTNVPDCHVGLDTAKGIVDALKMIEAASWSRDVAQGEKLPKIVLLSSATIDDHLSQHTPLWLRAILLRSASNVYEDLRQTEAFLRMHGDRITTIFIKPGGLSVDKQRERNFNIVRFESRRLA
;
A
#
# COMPACT_ATOMS: atom_id res chain seq x y z
N MET A 1 -20.90 2.51 -1.41
CA MET A 1 -19.82 3.41 -1.87
C MET A 1 -18.48 2.74 -1.60
N PRO A 2 -17.48 2.76 -2.52
CA PRO A 2 -16.19 2.13 -2.26
C PRO A 2 -15.39 2.92 -1.22
N VAL A 3 -14.99 2.24 -0.15
CA VAL A 3 -14.07 2.74 0.88
C VAL A 3 -12.65 2.25 0.56
N TYR A 4 -11.66 3.13 0.63
CA TYR A 4 -10.25 2.80 0.45
C TYR A 4 -9.45 3.22 1.67
N ALA A 5 -8.72 2.29 2.28
CA ALA A 5 -7.81 2.58 3.38
C ALA A 5 -6.40 2.81 2.84
N ILE A 6 -5.70 3.82 3.34
CA ILE A 6 -4.33 4.17 2.93
C ILE A 6 -3.45 4.17 4.18
N ILE A 7 -2.59 3.15 4.30
CA ILE A 7 -1.64 2.99 5.40
C ILE A 7 -0.30 3.56 4.95
N GLY A 8 0.17 4.61 5.65
CA GLY A 8 1.31 5.42 5.20
C GLY A 8 0.88 6.74 4.54
N ALA A 9 -0.26 7.28 4.95
CA ALA A 9 -0.88 8.48 4.36
C ALA A 9 0.00 9.73 4.34
N THR A 10 1.03 9.83 5.19
CA THR A 10 1.93 10.99 5.28
C THR A 10 3.09 10.97 4.28
N GLY A 11 3.36 9.84 3.64
CA GLY A 11 4.39 9.73 2.62
C GLY A 11 3.94 10.28 1.27
N ASN A 12 4.88 10.59 0.38
CA ASN A 12 4.58 11.16 -0.95
C ASN A 12 3.58 10.30 -1.75
N THR A 13 3.71 8.97 -1.71
CA THR A 13 2.76 8.09 -2.39
C THR A 13 1.41 8.06 -1.69
N GLY A 14 1.38 8.11 -0.35
CA GLY A 14 0.15 8.15 0.43
C GLY A 14 -0.66 9.42 0.14
N THR A 15 -0.03 10.59 0.16
CA THR A 15 -0.70 11.86 -0.16
C THR A 15 -1.17 11.92 -1.61
N ALA A 16 -0.35 11.45 -2.56
CA ALA A 16 -0.74 11.35 -3.97
C ALA A 16 -1.94 10.41 -4.19
N LEU A 17 -2.01 9.27 -3.46
CA LEU A 17 -3.17 8.38 -3.50
C LEU A 17 -4.43 9.06 -2.95
N ILE A 18 -4.31 9.80 -1.84
CA ILE A 18 -5.44 10.56 -1.28
C ILE A 18 -5.94 11.58 -2.32
N GLU A 19 -5.03 12.33 -2.94
CA GLU A 19 -5.38 13.32 -3.98
C GLU A 19 -6.09 12.65 -5.16
N GLN A 20 -5.51 11.58 -5.69
CA GLN A 20 -6.02 10.88 -6.88
C GLN A 20 -7.39 10.27 -6.62
N LEU A 21 -7.58 9.59 -5.48
CA LEU A 21 -8.86 8.99 -5.11
C LEU A 21 -9.91 10.04 -4.79
N SER A 22 -9.52 11.21 -4.27
CA SER A 22 -10.44 12.31 -3.98
C SER A 22 -11.14 12.86 -5.23
N ARG A 23 -10.55 12.66 -6.42
CA ARG A 23 -11.17 13.04 -7.70
C ARG A 23 -12.39 12.20 -8.07
N ASN A 24 -12.52 10.99 -7.50
CA ASN A 24 -13.73 10.21 -7.63
C ASN A 24 -14.72 10.63 -6.53
N PRO A 25 -15.84 11.32 -6.86
CA PRO A 25 -16.78 11.81 -5.85
C PRO A 25 -17.47 10.69 -5.06
N ALA A 26 -17.52 9.46 -5.60
CA ALA A 26 -18.12 8.31 -4.95
C ALA A 26 -17.17 7.57 -3.99
N ALA A 27 -15.88 7.89 -4.00
CA ALA A 27 -14.89 7.25 -3.13
C ALA A 27 -14.84 7.91 -1.75
N HIS A 28 -14.78 7.06 -0.72
CA HIS A 28 -14.48 7.46 0.65
C HIS A 28 -13.09 6.95 1.02
N ILE A 29 -12.30 7.78 1.69
CA ILE A 29 -10.89 7.53 1.95
C ILE A 29 -10.67 7.50 3.45
N ARG A 30 -9.96 6.48 3.93
CA ARG A 30 -9.50 6.38 5.31
C ARG A 30 -7.99 6.45 5.33
N ALA A 31 -7.46 7.54 5.85
CA ALA A 31 -6.03 7.81 5.90
C ALA A 31 -5.49 7.40 7.28
N PHE A 32 -4.63 6.38 7.32
CA PHE A 32 -3.96 5.95 8.54
C PHE A 32 -2.56 6.56 8.63
N CYS A 33 -2.27 7.23 9.74
CA CYS A 33 -0.98 7.87 10.00
C CYS A 33 -0.59 7.83 11.48
N ARG A 34 0.71 7.95 11.75
CA ARG A 34 1.25 8.08 13.12
C ARG A 34 1.20 9.51 13.67
N ASP A 35 1.08 10.49 12.79
CA ASP A 35 1.10 11.92 13.11
C ASP A 35 0.17 12.64 12.15
N LYS A 36 -0.98 13.07 12.68
CA LYS A 36 -2.01 13.79 11.92
C LYS A 36 -1.54 15.19 11.52
N ASN A 37 -0.74 15.86 12.34
CA ASN A 37 -0.21 17.18 11.99
C ASN A 37 0.72 17.09 10.78
N LYS A 38 1.53 16.02 10.68
CA LYS A 38 2.35 15.76 9.50
C LYS A 38 1.50 15.52 8.26
N LEU A 39 0.37 14.81 8.38
CA LEU A 39 -0.57 14.61 7.27
C LEU A 39 -1.17 15.94 6.81
N LEU A 40 -1.68 16.74 7.74
CA LEU A 40 -2.33 18.02 7.42
C LEU A 40 -1.34 19.03 6.81
N LYS A 41 -0.08 19.00 7.20
CA LYS A 41 0.97 19.80 6.54
C LYS A 41 1.24 19.34 5.10
N ALA A 42 1.27 18.02 4.86
CA ALA A 42 1.56 17.45 3.55
C ALA A 42 0.36 17.49 2.59
N ALA A 43 -0.86 17.42 3.12
CA ALA A 43 -2.12 17.41 2.37
C ALA A 43 -3.19 18.28 3.07
N PRO A 44 -3.07 19.62 3.05
CA PRO A 44 -3.99 20.51 3.77
C PRO A 44 -5.46 20.36 3.37
N TYR A 45 -5.73 20.00 2.11
CA TYR A 45 -7.07 19.75 1.57
C TYR A 45 -7.81 18.59 2.24
N VAL A 46 -7.12 17.77 3.05
CA VAL A 46 -7.76 16.73 3.88
C VAL A 46 -8.64 17.34 4.96
N LEU A 47 -8.27 18.52 5.51
CA LEU A 47 -8.98 19.15 6.63
C LEU A 47 -10.45 19.46 6.30
N ASP A 48 -10.71 19.93 5.08
CA ASP A 48 -12.04 20.38 4.65
C ASP A 48 -12.86 19.27 3.96
N SER A 49 -12.29 18.07 3.83
CA SER A 49 -12.91 16.97 3.09
C SER A 49 -13.82 16.11 3.96
N LYS A 50 -15.13 16.16 3.69
CA LYS A 50 -16.11 15.24 4.32
C LYS A 50 -15.94 13.77 3.92
N ARG A 51 -15.05 13.48 2.96
CA ARG A 51 -14.83 12.13 2.39
C ARG A 51 -13.51 11.50 2.82
N VAL A 52 -12.68 12.24 3.58
CA VAL A 52 -11.42 11.73 4.12
C VAL A 52 -11.56 11.64 5.63
N GLU A 53 -11.51 10.42 6.14
CA GLU A 53 -11.45 10.15 7.57
C GLU A 53 -9.99 9.86 7.96
N VAL A 54 -9.49 10.47 9.03
CA VAL A 54 -8.10 10.31 9.46
C VAL A 54 -8.06 9.47 10.73
N PHE A 55 -7.34 8.35 10.65
CA PHE A 55 -7.03 7.46 11.76
C PHE A 55 -5.60 7.75 12.21
N GLU A 56 -5.45 8.31 13.42
CA GLU A 56 -4.17 8.63 14.00
C GLU A 56 -3.80 7.62 15.08
N GLY A 57 -2.71 6.88 14.89
CA GLY A 57 -2.24 5.91 15.87
C GLY A 57 -1.03 5.11 15.44
N SER A 58 -0.67 4.16 16.29
CA SER A 58 0.45 3.24 16.04
C SER A 58 0.01 2.06 15.17
N ILE A 59 0.90 1.54 14.33
CA ILE A 59 0.66 0.29 13.57
C ILE A 59 0.47 -0.93 14.47
N HIS A 60 0.85 -0.82 15.75
CA HIS A 60 0.62 -1.84 16.78
C HIS A 60 -0.76 -1.75 17.44
N ASP A 61 -1.51 -0.68 17.18
CA ASP A 61 -2.91 -0.56 17.59
C ASP A 61 -3.80 -1.29 16.58
N VAL A 62 -3.92 -2.60 16.79
CA VAL A 62 -4.65 -3.51 15.89
C VAL A 62 -6.15 -3.15 15.83
N GLU A 63 -6.73 -2.65 16.92
CA GLU A 63 -8.14 -2.28 16.97
C GLU A 63 -8.42 -1.04 16.10
N LEU A 64 -7.59 0.00 16.24
CA LEU A 64 -7.70 1.19 15.40
C LEU A 64 -7.45 0.85 13.92
N LEU A 65 -6.48 -0.02 13.64
CA LEU A 65 -6.20 -0.46 12.29
C LEU A 65 -7.36 -1.28 11.70
N ALA A 66 -8.00 -2.13 12.51
CA ALA A 66 -9.21 -2.86 12.13
C ALA A 66 -10.36 -1.89 11.81
N GLN A 67 -10.61 -0.89 12.64
CA GLN A 67 -11.60 0.16 12.36
C GLN A 67 -11.31 0.89 11.04
N CYS A 68 -10.03 1.19 10.77
CA CYS A 68 -9.63 1.84 9.53
C CYS A 68 -9.92 0.97 8.29
N ILE A 69 -9.62 -0.33 8.33
CA ILE A 69 -9.72 -1.21 7.16
C ILE A 69 -11.06 -1.96 7.03
N GLN A 70 -11.89 -1.99 8.07
CA GLN A 70 -13.17 -2.70 8.07
C GLN A 70 -14.13 -2.17 6.99
N GLY A 71 -14.67 -3.06 6.16
CA GLY A 71 -15.55 -2.69 5.05
C GLY A 71 -14.85 -1.96 3.89
N ALA A 72 -13.52 -1.83 3.94
CA ALA A 72 -12.76 -1.29 2.82
C ALA A 72 -12.81 -2.25 1.63
N LYS A 73 -12.77 -1.70 0.42
CA LYS A 73 -12.60 -2.47 -0.82
C LYS A 73 -11.14 -2.91 -1.00
N ALA A 74 -10.22 -2.01 -0.63
CA ALA A 74 -8.79 -2.26 -0.69
C ALA A 74 -8.05 -1.45 0.37
N VAL A 75 -6.93 -2.01 0.84
CA VAL A 75 -5.97 -1.39 1.74
C VAL A 75 -4.69 -1.13 0.96
N PHE A 76 -4.35 0.14 0.75
CA PHE A 76 -3.08 0.55 0.17
C PHE A 76 -2.00 0.57 1.25
N HIS A 77 -1.10 -0.41 1.21
CA HIS A 77 0.05 -0.46 2.07
C HIS A 77 1.23 0.22 1.35
N VAL A 78 1.47 1.48 1.73
CA VAL A 78 2.50 2.35 1.13
C VAL A 78 3.50 2.85 2.16
N VAL A 79 3.66 2.12 3.27
CA VAL A 79 4.65 2.42 4.31
C VAL A 79 5.99 1.89 3.83
N SER A 80 6.98 2.78 3.81
CA SER A 80 8.38 2.47 3.56
C SER A 80 9.24 3.55 4.21
N THR A 81 10.55 3.34 4.23
CA THR A 81 11.53 4.32 4.69
C THR A 81 12.45 4.71 3.53
N ASN A 82 12.81 6.00 3.47
CA ASN A 82 13.84 6.47 2.54
C ASN A 82 15.24 6.41 3.18
N THR A 83 15.32 6.08 4.47
CA THR A 83 16.58 6.01 5.20
C THR A 83 17.00 4.56 5.32
N ASN A 84 18.22 4.26 4.87
CA ASN A 84 18.80 2.92 4.96
C ASN A 84 19.32 2.64 6.39
N VAL A 85 18.38 2.48 7.34
CA VAL A 85 18.67 2.17 8.74
C VAL A 85 18.77 0.64 8.92
N PRO A 86 19.80 0.11 9.60
CA PRO A 86 19.86 -1.30 9.97
C PRO A 86 18.61 -1.76 10.72
N ASP A 87 18.19 -3.01 10.49
CA ASP A 87 17.04 -3.65 11.15
C ASP A 87 15.72 -2.85 11.06
N CYS A 88 15.57 -2.08 9.99
CA CYS A 88 14.33 -1.35 9.74
C CYS A 88 13.28 -2.30 9.16
N HIS A 89 12.21 -2.54 9.92
CA HIS A 89 11.12 -3.45 9.54
C HIS A 89 9.76 -2.75 9.43
N VAL A 90 9.75 -1.48 9.00
CA VAL A 90 8.52 -0.66 9.01
C VAL A 90 7.45 -1.19 8.06
N GLY A 91 7.82 -1.72 6.90
CA GLY A 91 6.92 -2.37 5.97
C GLY A 91 6.40 -3.68 6.56
N LEU A 92 7.30 -4.54 7.03
CA LEU A 92 6.95 -5.84 7.57
C LEU A 92 6.04 -5.73 8.80
N ASP A 93 6.36 -4.86 9.74
CA ASP A 93 5.57 -4.68 10.97
C ASP A 93 4.20 -4.07 10.67
N THR A 94 4.12 -3.19 9.67
CA THR A 94 2.83 -2.69 9.20
C THR A 94 2.01 -3.82 8.57
N ALA A 95 2.63 -4.68 7.74
CA ALA A 95 1.94 -5.81 7.14
C ALA A 95 1.42 -6.81 8.18
N LYS A 96 2.21 -7.10 9.24
CA LYS A 96 1.76 -7.92 10.38
C LYS A 96 0.53 -7.30 11.04
N GLY A 97 0.58 -6.01 11.36
CA GLY A 97 -0.57 -5.30 11.94
C GLY A 97 -1.80 -5.38 11.05
N ILE A 98 -1.67 -5.14 9.73
CA ILE A 98 -2.79 -5.25 8.79
C ILE A 98 -3.38 -6.66 8.79
N VAL A 99 -2.54 -7.70 8.76
CA VAL A 99 -2.99 -9.10 8.79
C VAL A 99 -3.71 -9.42 10.10
N ASP A 100 -3.19 -8.96 11.24
CA ASP A 100 -3.82 -9.18 12.55
C ASP A 100 -5.17 -8.45 12.65
N ALA A 101 -5.27 -7.24 12.11
CA ALA A 101 -6.52 -6.49 12.00
C ALA A 101 -7.54 -7.22 11.09
N LEU A 102 -7.10 -7.83 9.99
CA LEU A 102 -7.97 -8.62 9.12
C LEU A 102 -8.47 -9.90 9.81
N LYS A 103 -7.61 -10.59 10.55
CA LYS A 103 -7.99 -11.75 11.37
C LYS A 103 -9.03 -11.36 12.43
N MET A 104 -8.85 -10.20 13.08
CA MET A 104 -9.81 -9.67 14.05
C MET A 104 -11.18 -9.40 13.41
N ILE A 105 -11.21 -8.75 12.25
CA ILE A 105 -12.45 -8.49 11.49
C ILE A 105 -13.13 -9.81 11.11
N GLU A 106 -12.35 -10.78 10.63
CA GLU A 106 -12.84 -12.08 10.24
C GLU A 106 -13.48 -12.84 11.41
N ALA A 107 -12.81 -12.89 12.56
CA ALA A 107 -13.32 -13.52 13.78
C ALA A 107 -14.61 -12.84 14.27
N ALA A 108 -14.70 -11.51 14.21
CA ALA A 108 -15.89 -10.76 14.59
C ALA A 108 -17.06 -10.96 13.61
N SER A 109 -16.78 -11.29 12.35
CA SER A 109 -17.80 -11.61 11.34
C SER A 109 -18.31 -13.05 11.46
N TRP A 110 -17.50 -13.99 11.94
CA TRP A 110 -17.92 -15.37 12.20
C TRP A 110 -18.93 -15.49 13.36
N SER A 111 -18.83 -14.61 14.36
CA SER A 111 -19.70 -14.60 15.54
C SER A 111 -21.06 -13.93 15.32
N ARG A 112 -21.28 -13.29 14.16
CA ARG A 112 -22.57 -12.69 13.80
C ARG A 112 -23.21 -13.58 12.73
N ASP A 113 -24.47 -13.98 12.93
CA ASP A 113 -25.31 -14.71 11.95
C ASP A 113 -25.57 -13.87 10.67
N VAL A 114 -24.51 -13.42 10.00
CA VAL A 114 -24.58 -12.61 8.80
C VAL A 114 -24.46 -13.54 7.61
N ALA A 115 -25.64 -13.94 7.15
CA ALA A 115 -25.87 -14.39 5.80
C ALA A 115 -25.45 -13.30 4.80
N GLN A 116 -24.15 -13.26 4.46
CA GLN A 116 -23.55 -12.83 3.19
C GLN A 116 -22.05 -12.59 3.44
N GLY A 117 -21.20 -13.45 2.85
CA GLY A 117 -19.75 -13.41 2.98
C GLY A 117 -19.14 -12.06 2.62
N GLU A 118 -18.97 -11.20 3.63
CA GLU A 118 -18.27 -9.94 3.49
C GLU A 118 -16.81 -10.23 3.14
N LYS A 119 -16.45 -9.94 1.89
CA LYS A 119 -15.13 -10.28 1.37
C LYS A 119 -14.09 -9.37 2.02
N LEU A 120 -13.05 -9.97 2.61
CA LEU A 120 -11.92 -9.22 3.16
C LEU A 120 -11.34 -8.26 2.10
N PRO A 121 -10.91 -7.05 2.51
CA PRO A 121 -10.29 -6.11 1.59
C PRO A 121 -9.03 -6.71 0.97
N LYS A 122 -8.77 -6.33 -0.29
CA LYS A 122 -7.50 -6.68 -0.94
C LYS A 122 -6.39 -5.77 -0.42
N ILE A 123 -5.21 -6.34 -0.17
CA ILE A 123 -4.01 -5.54 0.13
C ILE A 123 -3.36 -5.14 -1.19
N VAL A 124 -3.06 -3.87 -1.36
CA VAL A 124 -2.25 -3.34 -2.48
C VAL A 124 -0.94 -2.86 -1.88
N LEU A 125 0.10 -3.68 -2.00
CA LEU A 125 1.44 -3.37 -1.49
C LEU A 125 2.22 -2.59 -2.54
N LEU A 126 2.75 -1.43 -2.15
CA LEU A 126 3.80 -0.73 -2.90
C LEU A 126 5.15 -1.37 -2.59
N SER A 127 5.63 -2.18 -3.54
CA SER A 127 6.95 -2.79 -3.53
C SER A 127 7.90 -2.06 -4.48
N SER A 128 8.90 -2.74 -5.05
CA SER A 128 9.88 -2.17 -5.98
C SER A 128 10.27 -3.16 -7.07
N ALA A 129 10.43 -2.66 -8.29
CA ALA A 129 10.99 -3.43 -9.41
C ALA A 129 12.46 -3.82 -9.16
N THR A 130 13.20 -3.08 -8.33
CA THR A 130 14.63 -3.33 -8.09
C THR A 130 14.91 -4.71 -7.46
N ILE A 131 13.97 -5.20 -6.65
CA ILE A 131 14.06 -6.51 -5.99
C ILE A 131 13.48 -7.65 -6.83
N ASP A 132 12.91 -7.35 -7.99
CA ASP A 132 12.30 -8.32 -8.88
C ASP A 132 13.19 -8.56 -10.10
N ASP A 133 13.66 -9.80 -10.29
CA ASP A 133 14.61 -10.13 -11.36
C ASP A 133 14.03 -9.90 -12.76
N HIS A 134 12.74 -10.17 -12.95
CA HIS A 134 12.08 -9.99 -14.24
C HIS A 134 11.91 -8.50 -14.55
N LEU A 135 11.44 -7.70 -13.59
CA LEU A 135 11.23 -6.27 -13.82
C LEU A 135 12.53 -5.47 -13.91
N SER A 136 13.60 -5.95 -13.29
CA SER A 136 14.92 -5.31 -13.33
C SER A 136 15.83 -5.81 -14.46
N GLN A 137 15.35 -6.71 -15.33
CA GLN A 137 16.16 -7.34 -16.39
C GLN A 137 16.84 -6.33 -17.35
N HIS A 138 16.27 -5.14 -17.52
CA HIS A 138 16.81 -4.07 -18.38
C HIS A 138 17.66 -3.05 -17.60
N THR A 139 17.81 -3.22 -16.28
CA THR A 139 18.68 -2.37 -15.46
C THR A 139 20.11 -2.90 -15.55
N PRO A 140 21.11 -2.08 -15.93
CA PRO A 140 22.50 -2.53 -15.94
C PRO A 140 22.90 -3.12 -14.58
N LEU A 141 23.55 -4.29 -14.57
CA LEU A 141 23.84 -5.05 -13.35
C LEU A 141 24.62 -4.23 -12.31
N TRP A 142 25.57 -3.40 -12.76
CA TRP A 142 26.35 -2.53 -11.88
C TRP A 142 25.47 -1.46 -11.21
N LEU A 143 24.51 -0.89 -11.93
CA LEU A 143 23.57 0.09 -11.38
C LEU A 143 22.62 -0.57 -10.39
N ARG A 144 22.10 -1.76 -10.73
CA ARG A 144 21.27 -2.56 -9.82
C ARG A 144 22.03 -2.91 -8.53
N ALA A 145 23.31 -3.26 -8.65
CA ALA A 145 24.15 -3.55 -7.48
C ALA A 145 24.35 -2.31 -6.59
N ILE A 146 24.55 -1.12 -7.17
CA ILE A 146 24.63 0.13 -6.40
C ILE A 146 23.33 0.39 -5.66
N LEU A 147 22.18 0.28 -6.33
CA LEU A 147 20.87 0.49 -5.71
C LEU A 147 20.63 -0.49 -4.55
N LEU A 148 20.84 -1.78 -4.79
CA LEU A 148 20.65 -2.82 -3.78
C LEU A 148 21.58 -2.65 -2.57
N ARG A 149 22.78 -2.07 -2.75
CA ARG A 149 23.70 -1.78 -1.65
C ARG A 149 23.34 -0.49 -0.93
N SER A 150 22.96 0.57 -1.64
CA SER A 150 22.69 1.88 -1.04
C SER A 150 21.44 1.90 -0.16
N ALA A 151 20.44 1.08 -0.49
CA ALA A 151 19.18 0.93 0.24
C ALA A 151 18.94 -0.52 0.69
N SER A 152 20.00 -1.24 1.05
CA SER A 152 19.97 -2.67 1.37
C SER A 152 18.92 -3.05 2.41
N ASN A 153 18.82 -2.31 3.52
CA ASN A 153 17.86 -2.62 4.58
C ASN A 153 16.43 -2.32 4.15
N VAL A 154 16.21 -1.27 3.35
CA VAL A 154 14.89 -0.94 2.80
C VAL A 154 14.40 -2.03 1.85
N TYR A 155 15.28 -2.52 0.98
CA TYR A 155 14.96 -3.61 0.07
C TYR A 155 14.77 -4.94 0.80
N GLU A 156 15.51 -5.17 1.87
CA GLU A 156 15.34 -6.36 2.70
C GLU A 156 13.99 -6.36 3.43
N ASP A 157 13.58 -5.22 4.01
CA ASP A 157 12.23 -5.04 4.58
C ASP A 157 11.13 -5.34 3.54
N LEU A 158 11.27 -4.84 2.30
CA LEU A 158 10.32 -5.12 1.23
C LEU A 158 10.27 -6.61 0.85
N ARG A 159 11.43 -7.30 0.78
CA ARG A 159 11.48 -8.74 0.52
C ARG A 159 10.76 -9.53 1.61
N GLN A 160 11.03 -9.20 2.87
CA GLN A 160 10.40 -9.86 4.01
C GLN A 160 8.89 -9.59 4.04
N THR A 161 8.48 -8.36 3.73
CA THR A 161 7.07 -7.97 3.61
C THR A 161 6.37 -8.76 2.50
N GLU A 162 6.98 -8.87 1.31
CA GLU A 162 6.42 -9.67 0.23
C GLU A 162 6.29 -11.15 0.61
N ALA A 163 7.33 -11.73 1.19
CA ALA A 163 7.32 -13.11 1.64
C ALA A 163 6.20 -13.35 2.66
N PHE A 164 6.08 -12.46 3.65
CA PHE A 164 5.05 -12.51 4.68
C PHE A 164 3.63 -12.48 4.12
N LEU A 165 3.35 -11.54 3.20
CA LEU A 165 2.01 -11.44 2.59
C LEU A 165 1.72 -12.60 1.63
N ARG A 166 2.73 -13.15 0.94
CA ARG A 166 2.57 -14.34 0.10
C ARG A 166 2.24 -15.59 0.92
N MET A 167 2.80 -15.72 2.12
CA MET A 167 2.45 -16.83 3.02
C MET A 167 0.98 -16.83 3.44
N HIS A 168 0.33 -15.66 3.45
CA HIS A 168 -1.10 -15.50 3.75
C HIS A 168 -1.98 -15.45 2.49
N GLY A 169 -1.44 -15.79 1.31
CA GLY A 169 -2.12 -15.65 0.02
C GLY A 169 -3.31 -16.60 -0.19
N ASP A 170 -3.41 -17.64 0.62
CA ASP A 170 -4.54 -18.57 0.68
C ASP A 170 -5.82 -17.88 1.19
N ARG A 171 -5.67 -16.98 2.17
CA ARG A 171 -6.80 -16.25 2.80
C ARG A 171 -6.90 -14.79 2.37
N ILE A 172 -5.77 -14.11 2.17
CA ILE A 172 -5.69 -12.68 1.94
C ILE A 172 -5.19 -12.41 0.52
N THR A 173 -6.04 -11.79 -0.30
CA THR A 173 -5.62 -11.38 -1.65
C THR A 173 -4.70 -10.16 -1.58
N THR A 174 -3.44 -10.33 -2.00
CA THR A 174 -2.46 -9.26 -2.09
C THR A 174 -2.08 -8.97 -3.55
N ILE A 175 -2.05 -7.70 -3.92
CA ILE A 175 -1.59 -7.17 -5.21
C ILE A 175 -0.26 -6.47 -4.98
N PHE A 176 0.79 -6.94 -5.65
CA PHE A 176 2.14 -6.37 -5.56
C PHE A 176 2.37 -5.37 -6.69
N ILE A 177 2.44 -4.08 -6.35
CA ILE A 177 2.76 -3.02 -7.31
C ILE A 177 4.26 -2.73 -7.20
N LYS A 178 5.02 -3.01 -8.27
CA LYS A 178 6.48 -2.94 -8.28
C LYS A 178 6.98 -1.85 -9.25
N PRO A 179 6.89 -0.56 -8.87
CA PRO A 179 7.40 0.52 -9.70
C PRO A 179 8.93 0.54 -9.75
N GLY A 180 9.48 1.21 -10.77
CA GLY A 180 10.86 1.69 -10.76
C GLY A 180 11.05 2.89 -9.84
N GLY A 181 11.99 3.77 -10.17
CA GLY A 181 12.22 5.00 -9.40
C GLY A 181 10.97 5.88 -9.31
N LEU A 182 10.59 6.26 -8.08
CA LEU A 182 9.51 7.22 -7.84
C LEU A 182 10.10 8.64 -7.86
N SER A 183 9.64 9.46 -8.79
CA SER A 183 9.99 10.87 -8.88
C SER A 183 8.83 11.75 -8.48
N VAL A 184 9.11 12.91 -7.88
CA VAL A 184 8.12 13.98 -7.72
C VAL A 184 7.86 14.56 -9.11
N ASP A 185 6.71 14.25 -9.70
CA ASP A 185 6.27 14.85 -10.96
C ASP A 185 4.98 15.65 -10.72
N LYS A 186 4.80 16.76 -11.45
CA LYS A 186 3.48 17.38 -11.54
C LYS A 186 2.70 16.57 -12.56
N GLN A 187 1.49 16.14 -12.23
CA GLN A 187 0.67 15.37 -13.15
C GLN A 187 0.41 16.17 -14.43
N ARG A 188 1.20 15.89 -15.47
CA ARG A 188 0.96 16.37 -16.83
C ARG A 188 -0.01 15.41 -17.49
N GLU A 189 -0.94 15.92 -18.28
CA GLU A 189 -1.80 15.11 -19.15
C GLU A 189 -0.91 14.30 -20.09
N ARG A 190 -0.60 13.04 -19.73
CA ARG A 190 0.10 12.11 -20.59
C ARG A 190 -0.94 11.16 -21.17
N ASN A 191 -1.11 11.21 -22.48
CA ASN A 191 -1.86 10.21 -23.23
C ASN A 191 -1.14 8.87 -23.10
N PHE A 192 -1.67 7.97 -22.26
CA PHE A 192 -1.20 6.59 -22.21
C PHE A 192 -1.78 5.84 -23.42
N ASN A 193 -0.98 5.70 -24.47
CA ASN A 193 -1.24 4.69 -25.49
C ASN A 193 -1.02 3.31 -24.87
N ILE A 194 -2.10 2.61 -24.58
CA ILE A 194 -2.07 1.21 -24.16
C ILE A 194 -1.59 0.40 -25.37
N VAL A 195 -0.31 0.03 -25.39
CA VAL A 195 0.20 -0.94 -26.37
C VAL A 195 -0.24 -2.33 -25.90
N ARG A 196 -1.25 -2.87 -26.59
CA ARG A 196 -1.77 -4.22 -26.38
C ARG A 196 -0.70 -5.22 -26.84
N PHE A 197 -0.09 -5.96 -25.92
CA PHE A 197 0.76 -7.10 -26.27
C PHE A 197 -0.14 -8.25 -26.74
N GLU A 198 -0.27 -8.41 -28.06
CA GLU A 198 -0.86 -9.61 -28.65
C GLU A 198 0.15 -10.77 -28.56
N SER A 199 -0.26 -11.85 -27.88
CA SER A 199 0.48 -13.11 -27.87
C SER A 199 0.42 -13.73 -29.27
N ARG A 200 1.54 -13.73 -30.00
CA ARG A 200 1.71 -14.61 -31.15
C ARG A 200 1.72 -16.06 -30.66
N ARG A 201 0.60 -16.77 -30.85
CA ARG A 201 0.61 -18.23 -30.92
C ARG A 201 1.32 -18.60 -32.21
N LEU A 202 2.50 -19.20 -32.10
CA LEU A 202 3.11 -19.94 -33.18
C LEU A 202 2.29 -21.23 -33.36
N ALA A 203 1.80 -21.43 -34.58
CA ALA A 203 1.35 -22.72 -35.08
C ALA A 203 2.55 -23.42 -35.73
#